data_AF-A0A9Q4MR08-F1
#
_entry.id   AF-A0A9Q4MR08-F1
#
_cell.length_a   1.000
_cell.length_b   1.000
_cell.length_c   1.000
_cell.angle_alpha   90.00
_cell.angle_beta   90.00
_cell.angle_gamma   90.00
#
_symmetry.space_group_name_H-M   'P 1'
#
loop_
_entity.id
_entity.type
_entity.pdbx_description
1 polymer ?
#
loop_
_entity_poly.entity_id
_entity_poly.type
_entity_poly.pdbx_seq_one_letter_code
_entity_poly.pdbx_strand_id
1 'polypeptide(L)'
;VPASDIPLILNKSSVLLSLTNKFDTSGPKGFMTTKFFESLAVEKPILCVQSDEAYLAEAIKETHSGLAATRVDEVYDFLKHYYEEWQEKGYTTSPVNRDKLSNYSRKEQASQFARIFEEI
;
A
#
# COMPACT_ATOMS: atom_id res chain seq x y z
N VAL A 1 9.69 15.18 -11.00
CA VAL A 1 8.40 14.78 -11.60
C VAL A 1 7.30 15.57 -10.90
N PRO A 2 6.43 16.29 -11.63
CA PRO A 2 5.27 16.97 -11.05
C PRO A 2 4.36 16.01 -10.29
N ALA A 3 3.78 16.45 -9.16
CA ALA A 3 2.91 15.61 -8.35
C ALA A 3 1.67 15.10 -9.13
N SER A 4 1.19 15.88 -10.09
CA SER A 4 0.09 15.52 -11.00
C SER A 4 0.38 14.28 -11.85
N ASP A 5 1.66 14.01 -12.12
CA ASP A 5 2.07 12.97 -13.08
C ASP A 5 2.35 11.64 -12.38
N ILE A 6 2.45 11.65 -11.04
CA ILE A 6 2.77 10.47 -10.24
C ILE A 6 1.81 9.31 -10.52
N PRO A 7 0.47 9.49 -10.50
CA PRO A 7 -0.45 8.38 -10.77
C PRO A 7 -0.25 7.76 -12.14
N LEU A 8 0.02 8.58 -13.17
CA LEU A 8 0.28 8.11 -14.53
C LEU A 8 1.57 7.29 -14.60
N ILE A 9 2.61 7.70 -13.87
CA ILE A 9 3.89 7.00 -13.85
C ILE A 9 3.77 5.68 -13.10
N LEU A 10 3.15 5.67 -11.90
CA LEU A 10 2.97 4.46 -11.11
C LEU A 10 2.10 3.42 -11.83
N ASN A 11 1.11 3.85 -12.61
CA ASN A 11 0.27 2.94 -13.40
C ASN A 11 1.02 2.20 -14.52
N LYS A 12 2.24 2.61 -14.87
CA LYS A 12 3.10 1.89 -15.84
C LYS A 12 3.77 0.65 -15.23
N SER A 13 3.70 0.49 -13.91
CA SER A 13 4.25 -0.67 -13.21
C SER A 13 3.22 -1.79 -13.08
N SER A 14 3.69 -3.04 -13.18
CA SER A 14 2.88 -4.23 -12.86
C SER A 14 2.84 -4.52 -11.35
N VAL A 15 3.90 -4.16 -10.62
CA VAL A 15 3.99 -4.27 -9.17
C VAL A 15 4.72 -3.02 -8.66
N LEU A 16 4.25 -2.45 -7.56
CA LEU A 16 4.88 -1.33 -6.87
C LEU A 16 5.68 -1.83 -5.68
N LEU A 17 6.95 -1.43 -5.59
CA LEU A 17 7.84 -1.83 -4.52
C LEU A 17 7.86 -0.77 -3.41
N SER A 18 7.57 -1.19 -2.18
CA SER A 18 7.78 -0.41 -0.97
C SER A 18 8.91 -1.03 -0.14
N LEU A 19 9.97 -0.27 0.11
CA LEU A 19 11.08 -0.74 0.94
C LEU A 19 10.90 -0.24 2.37
N THR A 20 10.81 -1.16 3.32
CA THR A 20 10.69 -0.87 4.74
C THR A 20 11.62 -1.74 5.58
N ASN A 21 11.72 -1.39 6.85
CA ASN A 21 12.42 -2.18 7.86
C ASN A 21 11.47 -2.56 8.97
N LYS A 22 11.73 -3.71 9.60
CA LYS A 22 11.07 -4.08 10.84
C LYS A 22 11.32 -3.00 11.88
N PHE A 23 10.26 -2.52 12.53
CA PHE A 23 10.42 -1.62 13.67
C PHE A 23 11.04 -2.39 14.84
N ASP A 24 12.17 -1.89 15.36
CA ASP A 24 12.67 -2.35 16.65
C ASP A 24 11.80 -1.78 17.81
N THR A 25 11.94 -2.33 19.01
CA THR A 25 11.16 -1.90 20.19
C THR A 25 11.52 -0.50 20.69
N SER A 26 12.61 0.10 20.21
CA SER A 26 13.11 1.43 20.58
C SER A 26 12.88 2.52 19.52
N GLY A 27 12.44 2.14 18.31
CA GLY A 27 12.26 3.03 17.17
C GLY A 27 10.83 3.58 17.07
N PRO A 28 10.65 4.74 16.40
CA PRO A 28 9.33 5.32 16.20
C PRO A 28 8.48 4.40 15.33
N LYS A 29 7.40 3.83 15.90
CA LYS A 29 6.41 3.05 15.16
C LYS A 29 5.45 3.98 14.41
N GLY A 30 4.95 3.53 13.26
CA GLY A 30 3.87 4.24 12.54
C GLY A 30 4.34 5.23 11.50
N PHE A 31 5.59 5.12 11.02
CA PHE A 31 6.02 5.86 9.85
C PHE A 31 5.32 5.34 8.58
N MET A 32 4.20 5.96 8.23
CA MET A 32 3.54 5.78 6.94
C MET A 32 4.00 6.89 5.99
N THR A 33 4.72 6.52 4.93
CA THR A 33 5.26 7.52 4.00
C THR A 33 4.22 7.95 2.98
N THR A 34 4.34 9.18 2.45
CA THR A 34 3.50 9.66 1.34
C THR A 34 3.54 8.72 0.12
N LYS A 35 4.66 8.03 -0.10
CA LYS A 35 4.85 7.09 -1.22
C LYS A 35 3.96 5.86 -1.12
N PHE A 36 3.68 5.40 0.10
CA PHE A 36 2.72 4.33 0.33
C PHE A 36 1.32 4.75 -0.13
N PHE A 37 0.84 5.92 0.27
CA PHE A 37 -0.49 6.41 -0.11
C PHE A 37 -0.62 6.70 -1.61
N GLU A 38 0.44 7.20 -2.25
CA GLU A 38 0.50 7.34 -3.72
C GLU A 38 0.35 5.97 -4.42
N SER A 39 1.01 4.93 -3.90
CA SER A 39 0.94 3.57 -4.44
C SER A 39 -0.45 2.95 -4.24
N LEU A 40 -1.01 3.16 -3.05
CA LEU A 40 -2.33 2.67 -2.68
C LEU A 40 -3.43 3.28 -3.57
N ALA A 41 -3.29 4.56 -3.95
CA ALA A 41 -4.27 5.26 -4.78
C ALA A 41 -4.36 4.78 -6.23
N VAL A 42 -3.34 4.09 -6.76
CA VAL A 42 -3.35 3.57 -8.14
C VAL A 42 -3.81 2.12 -8.24
N GLU A 43 -4.17 1.48 -7.12
CA GLU A 43 -4.74 0.12 -7.04
C GLU A 43 -3.88 -0.96 -7.72
N LYS A 44 -2.58 -0.72 -7.85
CA LYS A 44 -1.59 -1.70 -8.31
C LYS A 44 -1.10 -2.57 -7.14
N PRO A 45 -0.72 -3.82 -7.40
CA PRO A 45 -0.17 -4.69 -6.36
C PRO A 45 1.07 -4.08 -5.70
N ILE A 46 1.01 -3.92 -4.38
CA ILE A 46 2.09 -3.41 -3.57
C ILE A 46 2.88 -4.58 -2.99
N LEU A 47 4.15 -4.69 -3.34
CA LEU A 47 5.10 -5.58 -2.68
C LEU A 47 5.92 -4.76 -1.69
N CYS A 48 5.77 -5.05 -0.40
CA CYS A 48 6.50 -4.41 0.67
C CYS A 48 7.58 -5.36 1.22
N VAL A 49 8.85 -4.94 1.18
CA VAL A 49 10.02 -5.76 1.56
C VAL A 49 11.03 -4.94 2.36
N GLN A 50 11.47 -5.35 3.54
CA GLN A 50 10.80 -6.34 4.41
C GLN A 50 9.58 -5.70 5.09
N SER A 51 8.61 -6.50 5.50
CA SER A 51 7.48 -6.05 6.31
C SER A 51 7.95 -5.21 7.50
N ASP A 52 7.23 -4.14 7.80
CA ASP A 52 7.45 -3.35 9.01
C ASP A 52 6.86 -4.04 10.27
N GLU A 53 6.06 -5.09 10.08
CA GLU A 53 5.31 -5.81 11.10
C GLU A 53 4.48 -4.87 12.01
N ALA A 54 4.01 -3.76 11.42
CA ALA A 54 3.27 -2.72 12.13
C ALA A 54 2.19 -2.11 11.21
N TYR A 55 2.07 -0.77 11.22
CA TYR A 55 0.97 -0.05 10.60
C TYR A 55 0.94 -0.15 9.06
N LEU A 56 2.09 -0.21 8.39
CA LEU A 56 2.11 -0.32 6.93
C LEU A 56 1.70 -1.73 6.48
N ALA A 57 2.19 -2.77 7.16
CA ALA A 57 1.74 -4.14 6.93
C ALA A 57 0.25 -4.33 7.22
N GLU A 58 -0.25 -3.73 8.30
CA GLU A 58 -1.68 -3.74 8.63
C GLU A 58 -2.52 -3.02 7.56
N ALA A 59 -2.09 -1.83 7.12
CA ALA A 59 -2.78 -1.10 6.06
C ALA A 59 -2.83 -1.87 4.74
N ILE A 60 -1.72 -2.53 4.34
CA ILE A 60 -1.68 -3.39 3.15
C ILE A 60 -2.68 -4.53 3.29
N LYS A 61 -2.70 -5.18 4.46
CA LYS A 61 -3.60 -6.31 4.76
C LYS A 61 -5.07 -5.88 4.74
N GLU A 62 -5.44 -4.82 5.46
CA GLU A 62 -6.83 -4.36 5.55
C GLU A 62 -7.39 -3.91 4.20
N THR A 63 -6.55 -3.27 3.38
CA THR A 63 -6.96 -2.76 2.07
C THR A 63 -6.87 -3.82 0.97
N HIS A 64 -6.35 -5.03 1.24
CA HIS A 64 -6.07 -6.06 0.23
C HIS A 64 -5.24 -5.52 -0.95
N SER A 65 -4.32 -4.58 -0.68
CA SER A 65 -3.56 -3.87 -1.72
C SER A 65 -2.26 -4.56 -2.14
N GLY A 66 -1.88 -5.65 -1.47
CA GLY A 66 -0.69 -6.42 -1.81
C GLY A 66 -0.16 -7.27 -0.66
N LEU A 67 1.16 -7.34 -0.54
CA LEU A 67 1.87 -8.20 0.41
C LEU A 67 2.96 -7.42 1.15
N ALA A 68 2.99 -7.53 2.48
CA ALA A 68 4.13 -7.15 3.30
C ALA A 68 4.93 -8.41 3.67
N ALA A 69 5.99 -8.69 2.90
CA ALA A 69 6.72 -9.94 2.97
C ALA A 69 7.73 -9.95 4.11
N THR A 70 7.75 -11.04 4.86
CA THR A 70 8.74 -11.33 5.91
C THR A 70 9.78 -12.36 5.45
N ARG A 71 9.48 -13.09 4.37
CA ARG A 71 10.33 -14.15 3.85
C ARG A 71 10.50 -14.06 2.33
N VAL A 72 11.60 -14.62 1.85
CA VAL A 72 11.97 -14.62 0.42
C VAL A 72 10.99 -15.42 -0.44
N ASP A 73 10.46 -16.53 0.07
CA ASP A 73 9.49 -17.34 -0.67
C ASP A 73 8.17 -16.61 -0.89
N GLU A 74 7.70 -15.82 0.08
CA GLU A 74 6.52 -14.97 -0.08
C GLU A 74 6.71 -13.96 -1.22
N VAL A 75 7.91 -13.37 -1.33
CA VAL A 75 8.27 -12.45 -2.44
C VAL A 75 8.24 -13.18 -3.77
N TYR A 76 8.84 -14.37 -3.84
CA TYR A 76 8.87 -15.18 -5.06
C TYR A 76 7.46 -15.55 -5.52
N ASP A 77 6.62 -16.07 -4.63
CA ASP A 77 5.26 -16.49 -4.94
C ASP A 77 4.39 -15.30 -5.39
N PHE A 78 4.54 -14.14 -4.73
CA PHE A 78 3.83 -12.91 -5.10
C PHE A 78 4.22 -12.44 -6.50
N LEU A 79 5.51 -12.37 -6.80
CA LEU A 79 5.99 -11.94 -8.12
C LEU A 79 5.61 -12.95 -9.21
N LYS A 80 5.69 -14.26 -8.93
CA LYS A 80 5.26 -15.31 -9.85
C LYS A 80 3.77 -15.19 -10.18
N HIS A 81 2.93 -15.01 -9.17
CA HIS A 81 1.49 -14.83 -9.35
C HIS A 81 1.17 -13.65 -10.29
N TYR A 82 1.74 -12.47 -10.01
CA TYR A 82 1.45 -11.27 -10.80
C TYR A 82 2.14 -11.27 -12.17
N TYR A 83 3.25 -11.98 -12.31
CA TYR A 83 3.86 -12.25 -13.61
C TYR A 83 2.94 -13.11 -14.49
N GLU A 84 2.41 -14.22 -13.95
CA GLU A 84 1.47 -15.10 -14.64
C GLU A 84 0.17 -14.35 -15.00
N GLU A 85 -0.37 -13.54 -14.08
CA GLU A 85 -1.53 -12.68 -14.36
C GLU A 85 -1.25 -11.70 -15.51
N TRP A 86 -0.09 -11.04 -15.49
CA TRP A 86 0.30 -10.11 -16.55
C TRP A 86 0.47 -10.82 -17.90
N GLN A 87 1.02 -12.03 -17.93
CA GLN A 87 1.14 -12.82 -19.15
C GLN A 87 -0.24 -13.15 -19.76
N GLU A 88 -1.23 -13.43 -18.92
CA GLU A 88 -2.60 -13.75 -19.35
C GLU A 88 -3.38 -12.51 -19.79
N LYS A 89 -3.34 -11.43 -19.00
CA LYS A 89 -4.24 -10.27 -19.14
C LYS A 89 -3.59 -9.04 -19.79
N GLY A 90 -2.26 -8.98 -19.80
CA GLY A 90 -1.48 -7.80 -20.20
C GLY A 90 -1.38 -6.71 -19.12
N TYR A 91 -2.02 -6.91 -17.96
CA TYR A 91 -1.99 -6.00 -16.82
C TYR A 91 -2.18 -6.75 -15.51
N THR A 92 -1.87 -6.08 -14.41
CA THR A 92 -2.08 -6.57 -13.04
C THR A 92 -3.04 -5.66 -12.28
N THR A 93 -3.73 -6.23 -11.30
CA THR A 93 -4.63 -5.50 -10.41
C THR A 93 -4.66 -6.15 -9.02
N SER A 94 -4.80 -5.35 -7.98
CA SER A 94 -5.12 -5.88 -6.65
C SER A 94 -6.62 -5.82 -6.39
N PRO A 95 -7.19 -6.80 -5.66
CA PRO A 95 -8.60 -6.77 -5.25
C PRO A 95 -8.79 -5.80 -4.08
N VAL A 96 -8.46 -4.53 -4.29
CA VAL A 96 -8.42 -3.51 -3.24
C VAL A 96 -9.80 -3.36 -2.58
N ASN A 97 -9.82 -3.45 -1.26
CA ASN A 97 -11.00 -3.14 -0.46
C ASN A 97 -11.19 -1.61 -0.43
N ARG A 98 -12.07 -1.11 -1.30
CA ARG A 98 -12.34 0.33 -1.45
C ARG A 98 -12.96 0.97 -0.22
N ASP A 99 -13.73 0.21 0.56
CA ASP A 99 -14.30 0.71 1.82
C ASP A 99 -13.17 1.03 2.80
N LYS A 100 -12.21 0.13 2.94
CA LYS A 100 -11.00 0.34 3.77
C LYS A 100 -10.07 1.40 3.18
N LEU A 101 -9.91 1.44 1.86
CA LEU A 101 -9.13 2.47 1.17
C LEU A 101 -9.66 3.88 1.46
N SER A 102 -10.98 4.05 1.49
CA SER A 102 -11.62 5.35 1.66
C SER A 102 -11.25 6.06 2.97
N ASN A 103 -10.88 5.29 4.01
CA ASN A 103 -10.39 5.79 5.29
C ASN A 103 -9.11 6.63 5.16
N TYR A 104 -8.33 6.41 4.10
CA TYR A 104 -7.10 7.14 3.81
C TYR A 104 -7.34 8.35 2.89
N SER A 105 -8.59 8.60 2.49
CA SER A 105 -8.94 9.78 1.71
C SER A 105 -8.86 11.04 2.57
N ARG A 106 -8.44 12.15 1.96
CA ARG A 106 -8.43 13.47 2.63
C ARG A 106 -9.81 13.85 3.18
N LYS A 107 -10.88 13.48 2.46
CA LYS A 107 -12.26 13.74 2.88
C LYS A 107 -12.58 13.00 4.18
N GLU A 108 -12.36 11.68 4.21
CA GLU A 108 -12.70 10.88 5.38
C GLU A 108 -11.82 11.23 6.59
N GLN A 109 -10.52 11.46 6.39
CA GLN A 109 -9.62 11.89 7.46
C GLN A 109 -10.02 13.26 8.05
N ALA A 110 -10.42 14.22 7.21
CA ALA A 110 -10.93 15.51 7.68
C ALA A 110 -12.24 15.34 8.47
N SER A 111 -13.14 14.45 8.03
CA SER A 111 -14.37 14.13 8.76
C SER A 111 -14.10 13.44 10.10
N GLN A 112 -13.15 12.50 10.16
CA GLN A 112 -12.71 11.88 11.42
C GLN A 112 -12.17 12.94 12.40
N PHE A 113 -11.37 13.87 11.90
CA PHE A 113 -10.79 14.93 12.72
C PHE A 113 -11.85 15.91 13.23
N ALA A 114 -12.82 16.29 12.39
CA ALA A 114 -13.94 17.14 12.78
C ALA A 114 -14.77 16.51 13.93
N ARG A 115 -15.08 15.22 13.84
CA ARG A 115 -15.81 14.48 14.89
C ARG A 115 -15.11 14.54 16.24
N ILE A 116 -13.77 14.45 16.27
CA ILE A 116 -13.00 14.55 17.52
C ILE A 116 -13.22 15.92 18.19
N PHE A 117 -13.34 17.01 17.43
CA PHE A 117 -13.62 18.33 18.01
C PHE A 117 -15.06 18.52 18.45
N GLU A 118 -16.01 17.80 17.85
CA GLU A 118 -17.43 17.84 18.22
C GLU A 118 -17.72 17.02 19.49
N GLU A 119 -16.84 16.05 19.82
CA GLU A 119 -16.92 15.21 21.01
C GLU A 119 -16.25 15.83 22.26
N ILE A 120 -15.62 17.00 22.12
CA ILE A 120 -15.01 17.80 23.21
C ILE A 120 -15.99 18.88 23.67
#